data_AF-A0A149URF9-F1
#
_entry.id   AF-A0A149URF9-F1
#
_cell.length_a   1.000
_cell.length_b   1.000
_cell.length_c   1.000
_cell.angle_alpha   90.00
_cell.angle_beta   90.00
_cell.angle_gamma   90.00
#
_symmetry.space_group_name_H-M   'P 1'
#
loop_
_entity.id
_entity.type
_entity.pdbx_description
1 polymer ?
#
loop_
_entity_poly.entity_id
_entity_poly.type
_entity_poly.pdbx_seq_one_letter_code
_entity_poly.pdbx_strand_id
1 'polypeptide(L)'
;MTRFIEEHRQTYGVGSICRVLSIAPSAYYATVARQKNPCVRSQKDKELCDDIRRVWNNNFCVYGARKVWHQLKREGVDVARCTVERLMRRMGLKGVIRGKGVRTTRPDPQRPCPQDLVQRQFHAPAPNRLWVSDFTYVSTWQGFVYVAFIIDVFALVIVGWRVSSTAHTDFVLDALDADFSHLRQFRV
;
A
#
# COMPACT_ATOMS: atom_id res chain seq x y z
N MET A 1 -5.17 24.94 -28.19
CA MET A 1 -4.84 26.07 -29.09
C MET A 1 -3.60 25.81 -29.95
N THR A 2 -2.40 25.62 -29.39
CA THR A 2 -1.19 25.36 -30.18
C THR A 2 -1.26 24.08 -31.03
N ARG A 3 -1.92 23.03 -30.53
CA ARG A 3 -2.15 21.78 -31.28
C ARG A 3 -2.92 21.99 -32.60
N PHE A 4 -3.98 22.81 -32.58
CA PHE A 4 -4.77 23.12 -33.77
C PHE A 4 -3.97 23.92 -34.81
N ILE A 5 -3.17 24.89 -34.34
CA ILE A 5 -2.26 25.64 -35.22
C ILE A 5 -1.25 24.67 -35.86
N GLU A 6 -0.74 23.70 -35.09
CA GLU A 6 0.25 22.74 -35.58
C GLU A 6 -0.32 21.73 -36.59
N GLU A 7 -1.56 21.28 -36.39
CA GLU A 7 -2.22 20.35 -37.30
C GLU A 7 -2.55 21.00 -38.66
N HIS A 8 -2.80 22.32 -38.67
CA HIS A 8 -3.29 23.03 -39.86
C HIS A 8 -2.30 24.06 -40.46
N ARG A 9 -1.10 24.20 -39.89
CA ARG A 9 -0.09 25.18 -40.35
C ARG A 9 0.36 25.01 -41.79
N GLN A 10 0.33 23.78 -42.33
CA GLN A 10 0.74 23.50 -43.70
C GLN A 10 -0.32 23.93 -44.72
N THR A 11 -1.60 23.89 -44.34
CA THR A 11 -2.73 24.18 -45.24
C THR A 11 -3.05 25.68 -45.28
N TYR A 12 -3.06 26.36 -44.13
CA TYR A 12 -3.56 27.74 -44.04
C TYR A 12 -2.49 28.77 -43.63
N GLY A 13 -1.31 28.32 -43.22
CA GLY A 13 -0.26 29.18 -42.67
C GLY A 13 -0.55 29.66 -41.24
N VAL A 14 0.50 29.71 -40.41
CA VAL A 14 0.40 30.08 -38.99
C VAL A 14 -0.25 31.45 -38.79
N GLY A 15 0.09 32.43 -39.64
CA GLY A 15 -0.43 33.80 -39.53
C GLY A 15 -1.94 33.89 -39.73
N SER A 16 -2.50 33.17 -40.70
CA SER A 16 -3.94 33.17 -41.00
C SER A 16 -4.74 32.55 -39.86
N ILE A 17 -4.27 31.43 -39.31
CA ILE A 17 -4.90 30.74 -38.18
C ILE A 17 -4.82 31.64 -36.93
N CYS A 18 -3.65 32.22 -36.65
CA CYS A 18 -3.44 33.12 -35.52
C CYS A 18 -4.36 34.35 -35.59
N ARG A 19 -4.59 34.90 -36.79
CA ARG A 19 -5.51 36.03 -37.01
C ARG A 19 -6.96 35.66 -36.67
N VAL A 20 -7.43 34.49 -37.11
CA VAL A 20 -8.82 34.03 -36.82
C VAL A 20 -8.99 33.71 -35.33
N LEU A 21 -7.98 33.13 -34.69
CA LEU A 21 -8.01 32.80 -33.27
C LEU A 21 -7.68 33.99 -32.35
N SER A 22 -7.41 35.18 -32.90
CA SER A 22 -6.99 36.37 -32.17
C SER A 22 -5.75 36.16 -31.27
N ILE A 23 -4.77 35.39 -31.77
CA ILE A 23 -3.49 35.11 -31.10
C ILE A 23 -2.37 35.84 -31.84
N ALA A 24 -1.41 36.43 -31.13
CA ALA A 24 -0.21 36.98 -31.76
C ALA A 24 0.67 35.83 -32.32
N PRO A 25 1.12 35.87 -33.59
CA PRO A 25 2.01 34.85 -34.15
C PRO A 25 3.31 34.67 -33.34
N SER A 26 3.82 35.74 -32.73
CA SER A 26 4.97 35.72 -31.84
C SER A 26 4.75 34.85 -30.60
N ALA A 27 3.53 34.78 -30.06
CA ALA A 27 3.18 33.93 -28.93
C ALA A 27 3.24 32.44 -29.31
N TYR A 28 2.82 32.10 -30.52
CA TYR A 28 2.96 30.74 -31.07
C TYR A 28 4.44 30.37 -31.23
N TYR A 29 5.24 31.20 -31.90
CA TYR A 29 6.67 30.88 -32.07
C TYR A 29 7.43 30.86 -30.74
N ALA A 30 7.07 31.70 -29.77
CA ALA A 30 7.64 31.67 -28.42
C ALA A 30 7.29 30.37 -27.68
N THR A 31 6.08 29.84 -27.84
CA THR A 31 5.71 28.54 -27.26
C THR A 31 6.42 27.38 -27.95
N VAL A 32 6.57 27.42 -29.28
CA VAL A 32 7.37 26.44 -30.04
C VAL A 32 8.85 26.49 -29.63
N ALA A 33 9.42 27.68 -29.46
CA ALA A 33 10.80 27.84 -29.02
C ALA A 33 11.03 27.31 -27.60
N ARG A 34 10.10 27.55 -26.67
CA ARG A 34 10.15 26.99 -25.31
C ARG A 34 10.01 25.47 -25.28
N GLN A 35 9.28 24.88 -26.23
CA GLN A 35 9.18 23.43 -26.37
C GLN A 35 10.46 22.81 -26.93
N LYS A 36 11.11 23.49 -27.89
CA LYS A 36 12.41 23.07 -28.45
C LYS A 36 13.55 23.19 -27.43
N ASN A 37 13.56 24.27 -26.66
CA ASN A 37 14.57 24.55 -25.63
C ASN A 37 13.90 24.59 -24.23
N PRO A 38 13.53 23.43 -23.67
CA PRO A 38 12.94 23.37 -22.34
C PRO A 38 13.95 23.84 -21.30
N CYS A 39 13.47 24.58 -20.29
CA CYS A 39 14.31 24.98 -19.18
C CYS A 39 14.84 23.76 -18.40
N VAL A 40 15.96 23.93 -17.70
CA VAL A 40 16.62 22.87 -16.91
C VAL A 40 15.64 22.16 -15.98
N ARG A 41 14.73 22.91 -15.34
CA ARG A 41 13.68 22.35 -14.48
C ARG A 41 12.74 21.43 -15.25
N SER A 42 12.32 21.79 -16.46
CA SER A 42 11.42 20.98 -17.27
C SER A 42 12.09 19.70 -17.79
N GLN A 43 13.40 19.73 -18.00
CA GLN A 43 14.19 18.55 -18.36
C GLN A 43 14.25 17.58 -17.17
N LYS A 44 14.64 18.08 -15.97
CA LYS A 44 14.64 17.29 -14.73
C LYS A 44 13.26 16.71 -14.38
N ASP A 45 12.19 17.51 -14.53
CA ASP A 45 10.83 17.04 -14.33
C ASP A 45 10.46 15.90 -15.29
N LYS A 46 11.01 15.88 -16.52
CA LYS A 46 10.75 14.82 -17.51
C LYS A 46 11.45 13.53 -17.11
N GLU A 47 12.74 13.60 -16.78
CA GLU A 47 13.51 12.46 -16.26
C GLU A 47 12.84 11.86 -15.01
N LEU A 48 12.45 12.73 -14.07
CA LEU A 48 11.77 12.30 -12.85
C LEU A 48 10.38 11.69 -13.12
N CYS A 49 9.66 12.15 -14.16
CA CYS A 49 8.39 11.51 -14.56
C CYS A 49 8.63 10.06 -15.01
N ASP A 50 9.72 9.80 -15.73
CA ASP A 50 10.04 8.47 -16.24
C ASP A 50 10.45 7.53 -15.10
N ASP A 51 11.25 8.01 -14.14
CA ASP A 51 11.58 7.28 -12.91
C ASP A 51 10.34 6.98 -12.06
N ILE A 52 9.47 7.96 -11.85
CA ILE A 52 8.21 7.78 -11.11
C ILE A 52 7.36 6.71 -11.79
N ARG A 53 7.25 6.74 -13.12
CA ARG A 53 6.45 5.76 -13.87
C ARG A 53 7.05 4.36 -13.78
N ARG A 54 8.38 4.24 -13.89
CA ARG A 54 9.12 2.98 -13.70
C ARG A 54 8.84 2.39 -12.32
N VAL A 55 9.03 3.18 -11.25
CA VAL A 55 8.78 2.73 -9.87
C VAL A 55 7.31 2.32 -9.68
N TRP A 56 6.37 3.09 -10.21
CA TRP A 56 4.94 2.79 -10.10
C TRP A 56 4.57 1.49 -10.80
N ASN A 57 5.04 1.28 -12.05
CA ASN A 57 4.80 0.06 -12.83
C ASN A 57 5.44 -1.17 -12.16
N ASN A 58 6.70 -1.07 -11.71
CA ASN A 58 7.42 -2.16 -11.06
C ASN A 58 6.77 -2.59 -9.72
N ASN A 59 5.93 -1.73 -9.14
CA ASN A 59 5.18 -2.03 -7.92
C ASN A 59 3.70 -2.30 -8.20
N PHE A 60 3.39 -2.86 -9.37
CA PHE A 60 2.05 -3.26 -9.79
C PHE A 60 1.00 -2.15 -9.65
N CYS A 61 1.41 -0.89 -9.85
CA CYS A 61 0.54 0.28 -9.74
C CYS A 61 -0.03 0.51 -8.32
N VAL A 62 0.46 -0.21 -7.31
CA VAL A 62 -0.04 -0.14 -5.93
C VAL A 62 0.48 1.10 -5.20
N TYR A 63 1.68 1.56 -5.54
CA TYR A 63 2.34 2.62 -4.78
C TYR A 63 1.72 4.00 -5.04
N GLY A 64 1.29 4.66 -3.97
CA GLY A 64 0.94 6.09 -4.00
C GLY A 64 2.18 6.98 -3.86
N ALA A 65 2.00 8.30 -3.97
CA ALA A 65 3.08 9.28 -3.97
C ALA A 65 4.08 9.13 -2.83
N ARG A 66 3.63 8.85 -1.61
CA ARG A 66 4.51 8.63 -0.46
C ARG A 66 5.39 7.39 -0.63
N LYS A 67 4.85 6.27 -1.13
CA LYS A 67 5.62 5.03 -1.33
C LYS A 67 6.58 5.15 -2.52
N VAL A 68 6.14 5.79 -3.61
CA VAL A 68 7.03 6.12 -4.74
C VAL A 68 8.19 7.01 -4.27
N TRP A 69 7.92 8.06 -3.50
CA TRP A 69 8.96 8.93 -2.94
C TRP A 69 9.97 8.17 -2.07
N HIS A 70 9.51 7.28 -1.18
CA HIS A 70 10.41 6.46 -0.39
C HIS A 70 11.25 5.51 -1.25
N GLN A 71 10.67 4.93 -2.30
CA GLN A 71 11.39 4.04 -3.20
C GLN A 71 12.46 4.80 -4.01
N LEU A 72 12.13 5.97 -4.57
CA LEU A 72 13.09 6.84 -5.23
C LEU A 72 14.25 7.22 -4.30
N LYS A 73 13.95 7.53 -3.03
CA LYS A 73 14.99 7.83 -2.03
C LYS A 73 15.91 6.64 -1.76
N ARG A 74 15.39 5.40 -1.75
CA ARG A 74 16.21 4.18 -1.62
C ARG A 74 17.09 3.94 -2.84
N GLU A 75 16.63 4.36 -4.02
CA GLU A 75 17.38 4.31 -5.28
C GLU A 75 18.36 5.49 -5.44
N GLY A 76 18.52 6.33 -4.42
CA GLY A 76 19.48 7.44 -4.42
C GLY A 76 18.98 8.73 -5.10
N VAL A 77 17.71 8.78 -5.50
CA VAL A 77 17.11 9.96 -6.13
C VAL A 77 16.60 10.92 -5.06
N ASP A 78 17.34 12.01 -4.81
CA ASP A 78 16.94 13.03 -3.83
C ASP A 78 15.95 14.03 -4.43
N VAL A 79 14.68 13.88 -4.05
CA VAL A 79 13.58 14.73 -4.51
C VAL A 79 12.60 15.03 -3.38
N ALA A 80 12.09 16.26 -3.38
CA ALA A 80 11.06 16.65 -2.43
C ALA A 80 9.75 15.87 -2.68
N ARG A 81 9.07 15.45 -1.60
CA ARG A 81 7.80 14.71 -1.67
C ARG A 81 6.74 15.44 -2.49
N CYS A 82 6.64 16.76 -2.32
CA CYS A 82 5.69 17.60 -3.05
C CYS A 82 5.93 17.60 -4.58
N THR A 83 7.18 17.41 -5.03
CA THR A 83 7.51 17.25 -6.45
C THR A 83 6.96 15.94 -7.00
N VAL A 84 7.16 14.84 -6.27
CA VAL A 84 6.60 13.52 -6.64
C VAL A 84 5.08 13.58 -6.69
N GLU A 85 4.43 14.16 -5.68
CA GLU A 85 2.98 14.34 -5.65
C GLU A 85 2.47 15.15 -6.85
N ARG A 86 3.12 16.29 -7.16
CA ARG A 86 2.77 17.14 -8.30
C ARG A 86 2.90 16.39 -9.63
N LEU A 87 4.00 15.68 -9.84
CA LEU A 87 4.25 14.96 -11.09
C LEU A 87 3.33 13.75 -11.26
N MET A 88 3.09 12.98 -10.20
CA MET A 88 2.10 11.90 -10.23
C MET A 88 0.70 12.41 -10.56
N ARG A 89 0.26 13.52 -9.95
CA ARG A 89 -1.03 14.16 -10.30
C ARG A 89 -1.08 14.57 -11.77
N ARG A 90 -0.02 15.20 -12.29
CA ARG A 90 0.09 15.61 -13.71
C ARG A 90 0.02 14.42 -14.66
N MET A 91 0.57 13.27 -14.28
CA MET A 91 0.54 12.03 -15.07
C MET A 91 -0.72 11.18 -14.86
N GLY A 92 -1.60 11.56 -13.92
CA GLY A 92 -2.78 10.75 -13.57
C GLY A 92 -2.46 9.48 -12.76
N LEU A 93 -1.23 9.33 -12.26
CA LEU A 93 -0.81 8.15 -11.50
C LEU A 93 -1.37 8.22 -10.07
N LYS A 94 -1.99 7.13 -9.63
CA LYS A 94 -2.53 6.96 -8.28
C LYS A 94 -2.14 5.59 -7.74
N GLY A 95 -1.88 5.53 -6.44
CA GLY A 95 -1.70 4.25 -5.76
C GLY A 95 -3.03 3.64 -5.36
N VAL A 96 -3.04 2.33 -5.17
CA VAL A 96 -4.21 1.61 -4.65
C VAL A 96 -4.39 1.96 -3.17
N ILE A 97 -5.61 2.39 -2.83
CA ILE A 97 -6.04 2.58 -1.45
C ILE A 97 -6.77 1.30 -1.05
N ARG A 98 -6.35 0.65 0.06
CA ARG A 98 -7.11 -0.48 0.60
C ARG A 98 -8.52 0.02 0.94
N GLY A 99 -9.54 -0.71 0.49
CA GLY A 99 -10.93 -0.43 0.86
C GLY A 99 -11.14 -0.47 2.38
N LYS A 100 -12.31 -0.04 2.84
CA LYS A 100 -12.68 -0.17 4.26
C LYS A 100 -12.50 -1.62 4.69
N GLY A 101 -11.67 -1.86 5.70
CA GLY A 101 -11.51 -3.18 6.30
C GLY A 101 -12.85 -3.68 6.84
N VAL A 102 -13.11 -4.98 6.70
CA VAL A 102 -14.22 -5.64 7.38
C VAL A 102 -14.01 -5.44 8.87
N ARG A 103 -14.94 -4.73 9.54
CA ARG A 103 -14.92 -4.58 10.99
C ARG A 103 -15.50 -5.86 11.58
N THR A 104 -14.63 -6.82 11.87
CA THR A 104 -14.99 -8.12 12.46
C THR A 104 -15.53 -7.99 13.88
N THR A 105 -15.04 -6.99 14.64
CA THR A 105 -15.43 -6.80 16.05
C THR A 105 -16.10 -5.46 16.28
N ARG A 106 -17.34 -5.50 16.77
CA ARG A 106 -18.02 -4.35 17.39
C ARG A 106 -17.93 -4.51 18.90
N PRO A 107 -17.19 -3.63 19.62
CA PRO A 107 -17.15 -3.67 21.07
C PRO A 107 -18.56 -3.49 21.64
N ASP A 108 -18.94 -4.32 22.60
CA ASP A 108 -20.14 -4.14 23.40
C ASP A 108 -19.75 -3.41 24.69
N PRO A 109 -20.11 -2.11 24.83
CA PRO A 109 -19.74 -1.32 25.99
C PRO A 109 -20.44 -1.75 27.29
N GLN A 110 -21.49 -2.57 27.21
CA GLN A 110 -22.16 -3.10 28.41
C GLN A 110 -21.48 -4.36 28.97
N ARG A 111 -20.59 -4.99 28.21
CA ARG A 111 -19.87 -6.18 28.66
C ARG A 111 -18.67 -5.76 29.52
N PRO A 112 -18.54 -6.28 30.76
CA PRO A 112 -17.39 -5.95 31.60
C PRO A 112 -16.09 -6.36 30.89
N CYS A 113 -15.11 -5.45 30.92
CA CYS A 113 -13.78 -5.74 30.37
C CYS A 113 -13.18 -6.91 31.17
N PRO A 114 -12.74 -8.00 30.51
CA PRO A 114 -12.05 -9.08 31.20
C PRO A 114 -10.86 -8.56 31.98
N GLN A 115 -10.64 -9.10 33.19
CA GLN A 115 -9.49 -8.72 34.01
C GLN A 115 -8.19 -9.11 33.29
N ASP A 116 -7.26 -8.18 33.20
CA ASP A 116 -5.92 -8.44 32.68
C ASP A 116 -5.08 -9.14 33.76
N LEU A 117 -5.21 -10.47 33.82
CA LEU A 117 -4.52 -11.31 34.79
C LEU A 117 -2.99 -11.26 34.66
N VAL A 118 -2.48 -10.87 33.49
CA VAL A 118 -1.05 -10.79 33.21
C VAL A 118 -0.50 -9.37 33.27
N GLN A 119 -1.34 -8.36 33.51
CA GLN A 119 -0.96 -6.95 33.62
C GLN A 119 -0.08 -6.48 32.44
N ARG A 120 -0.40 -6.92 31.21
CA ARG A 120 0.40 -6.71 29.99
C ARG A 120 1.86 -7.21 30.06
N GLN A 121 2.20 -8.08 30.99
CA GLN A 121 3.52 -8.72 31.09
C GLN A 121 3.54 -10.01 30.26
N PHE A 122 3.91 -9.88 28.97
CA PHE A 122 4.08 -11.02 28.06
C PHE A 122 5.50 -11.58 28.14
N HIS A 123 5.94 -11.89 29.35
CA HIS A 123 7.22 -12.53 29.62
C HIS A 123 6.99 -13.66 30.64
N ALA A 124 7.52 -14.83 30.35
CA ALA A 124 7.46 -15.98 31.23
C ALA A 124 8.88 -16.40 31.64
N PRO A 125 9.13 -16.79 32.91
CA PRO A 125 10.47 -17.21 33.35
C PRO A 125 10.85 -18.64 32.93
N ALA A 126 9.89 -19.43 32.45
CA ALA A 126 10.07 -20.81 32.03
C ALA A 126 8.97 -21.22 31.03
N PRO A 127 9.17 -22.31 30.24
CA PRO A 127 8.12 -22.88 29.39
C PRO A 127 6.85 -23.25 30.19
N ASN A 128 5.71 -23.27 29.52
CA ASN A 128 4.39 -23.68 30.05
C ASN A 128 3.90 -22.87 31.26
N ARG A 129 4.35 -21.61 31.38
CA ARG A 129 3.90 -20.66 32.44
C ARG A 129 2.89 -19.64 31.93
N LEU A 130 2.99 -19.28 30.66
CA LEU A 130 2.08 -18.34 30.02
C LEU A 130 1.93 -18.72 28.55
N TRP A 131 0.69 -18.93 28.14
CA TRP A 131 0.32 -19.15 26.75
C TRP A 131 -0.52 -17.99 26.24
N VAL A 132 -0.30 -17.62 25.00
CA VAL A 132 -1.11 -16.61 24.31
C VAL A 132 -1.80 -17.29 23.14
N SER A 133 -3.12 -17.11 23.03
CA SER A 133 -3.89 -17.55 21.88
C SER A 133 -4.16 -16.38 20.94
N ASP A 134 -3.99 -16.61 19.65
CA ASP A 134 -4.49 -15.72 18.60
C ASP A 134 -5.16 -16.55 17.52
N PHE A 135 -6.17 -16.00 16.84
CA PHE A 135 -6.73 -16.64 15.67
C PHE A 135 -6.87 -15.67 14.52
N THR A 136 -6.49 -16.15 13.33
CA THR A 136 -6.47 -15.36 12.10
C THR A 136 -7.31 -16.04 11.03
N TYR A 137 -7.57 -15.33 9.93
CA TYR A 137 -8.25 -15.88 8.78
C TYR A 137 -7.25 -16.12 7.65
N VAL A 138 -7.31 -17.32 7.05
CA VAL A 138 -6.45 -17.72 5.93
C VAL A 138 -7.33 -17.86 4.69
N SER A 139 -6.97 -17.16 3.62
CA SER A 139 -7.68 -17.25 2.35
C SER A 139 -7.36 -18.57 1.65
N THR A 140 -8.39 -19.21 1.10
CA THR A 140 -8.31 -20.44 0.32
C THR A 140 -9.05 -20.28 -1.00
N TRP A 141 -8.89 -21.22 -1.93
CA TRP A 141 -9.62 -21.21 -3.22
C TRP A 141 -11.15 -21.33 -3.07
N GLN A 142 -11.63 -21.80 -1.92
CA GLN A 142 -13.05 -22.01 -1.63
C GLN A 142 -13.63 -20.94 -0.69
N GLY A 143 -12.83 -19.94 -0.29
CA GLY A 143 -13.24 -18.89 0.62
C GLY A 143 -12.15 -18.52 1.63
N PHE A 144 -12.48 -18.57 2.92
CA PHE A 144 -11.52 -18.39 4.00
C PHE A 144 -11.80 -19.37 5.13
N VAL A 145 -10.77 -19.72 5.89
CA VAL A 145 -10.87 -20.52 7.13
C VAL A 145 -10.28 -19.75 8.29
N TYR A 146 -10.75 -20.02 9.50
CA TYR A 146 -10.17 -19.51 10.74
C TYR A 146 -9.14 -20.49 11.26
N VAL A 147 -7.98 -19.98 11.66
CA VAL A 147 -6.89 -20.77 12.24
C VAL A 147 -6.53 -20.17 13.59
N ALA A 148 -6.64 -20.96 14.65
CA ALA A 148 -6.27 -20.59 16.00
C ALA A 148 -4.92 -21.21 16.34
N PHE A 149 -4.06 -20.44 16.98
CA PHE A 149 -2.74 -20.83 17.46
C PHE A 149 -2.62 -20.57 18.95
N ILE A 150 -1.91 -21.45 19.63
CA ILE A 150 -1.48 -21.26 21.01
C ILE A 150 0.04 -21.23 21.00
N ILE A 151 0.59 -20.16 21.54
CA ILE A 151 2.02 -19.90 21.54
C ILE A 151 2.52 -19.89 22.98
N ASP A 152 3.60 -20.62 23.23
CA ASP A 152 4.35 -20.50 24.47
C ASP A 152 5.16 -19.21 24.47
N VAL A 153 4.94 -18.34 25.47
CA VAL A 153 5.57 -17.02 25.52
C VAL A 153 7.07 -17.09 25.79
N PHE A 154 7.56 -18.14 26.48
CA PHE A 154 8.98 -18.30 26.76
C PHE A 154 9.73 -18.85 25.54
N ALA A 155 9.23 -19.94 24.97
CA ALA A 155 9.91 -20.67 23.89
C ALA A 155 9.57 -20.13 22.49
N LEU A 156 8.54 -19.30 22.36
CA LEU A 156 8.01 -18.78 21.09
C LEU A 156 7.66 -19.89 20.08
N VAL A 157 7.26 -21.05 20.60
CA VAL A 157 6.83 -22.20 19.80
C VAL A 157 5.31 -22.31 19.81
N ILE A 158 4.76 -22.83 18.71
CA ILE A 158 3.34 -23.18 18.64
C ILE A 158 3.16 -24.51 19.36
N VAL A 159 2.40 -24.50 20.46
CA VAL A 159 2.12 -25.70 21.27
C VAL A 159 0.82 -26.37 20.84
N GLY A 160 -0.12 -25.60 20.28
CA GLY A 160 -1.40 -26.09 19.79
C GLY A 160 -1.93 -25.26 18.63
N TRP A 161 -2.69 -25.89 17.75
CA TRP A 161 -3.40 -25.20 16.68
C TRP A 161 -4.66 -25.97 16.26
N ARG A 162 -5.61 -25.24 15.71
CA ARG A 162 -6.84 -25.81 15.15
C ARG A 162 -7.27 -25.00 13.93
N VAL A 163 -8.03 -25.62 13.02
CA VAL A 163 -8.69 -24.93 11.89
C VAL A 163 -10.21 -25.14 11.96
N SER A 164 -10.98 -24.09 11.63
CA SER A 164 -12.44 -24.12 11.53
C SER A 164 -12.95 -23.27 10.36
N SER A 165 -14.11 -23.64 9.81
CA SER A 165 -14.84 -22.81 8.84
C SER A 165 -15.64 -21.68 9.51
N THR A 166 -15.77 -21.69 10.84
CA THR A 166 -16.55 -20.73 11.63
C THR A 166 -15.74 -20.14 12.80
N ALA A 167 -16.03 -18.89 13.18
CA ALA A 167 -15.34 -18.18 14.27
C ALA A 167 -16.06 -18.31 15.62
N HIS A 168 -16.49 -19.51 15.99
CA HIS A 168 -17.10 -19.76 17.30
C HIS A 168 -16.04 -19.93 18.38
N THR A 169 -16.37 -19.55 19.63
CA THR A 169 -15.46 -19.65 20.77
C THR A 169 -14.98 -21.08 21.00
N ASP A 170 -15.85 -22.06 20.78
CA ASP A 170 -15.59 -23.49 21.01
C ASP A 170 -14.38 -23.98 20.23
N PHE A 171 -14.15 -23.44 19.04
CA PHE A 171 -12.99 -23.78 18.23
C PHE A 171 -11.64 -23.32 18.83
N VAL A 172 -11.63 -22.16 19.52
CA VAL A 172 -10.41 -21.68 20.20
C VAL A 172 -10.17 -22.52 21.46
N LEU A 173 -11.23 -22.97 22.13
CA LEU A 173 -11.13 -23.92 23.25
C LEU A 173 -10.63 -25.29 22.78
N ASP A 174 -11.08 -25.78 21.63
CA ASP A 174 -10.58 -27.03 21.04
C ASP A 174 -9.07 -26.98 20.74
N ALA A 175 -8.55 -25.80 20.37
CA ALA A 175 -7.11 -25.61 20.19
C ALA A 175 -6.37 -25.81 21.53
N LEU A 176 -6.95 -25.36 22.65
CA LEU A 176 -6.39 -25.51 24.00
C LEU A 176 -6.47 -26.96 24.47
N ASP A 177 -7.55 -27.67 24.14
CA ASP A 177 -7.72 -29.07 24.55
C ASP A 177 -6.85 -30.05 23.75
N ALA A 178 -6.48 -29.71 22.51
CA ALA A 178 -5.52 -30.48 21.71
C ALA A 178 -4.15 -30.65 22.43
N ASP A 179 -3.82 -29.72 23.34
CA ASP A 179 -2.58 -29.67 24.12
C ASP A 179 -2.42 -30.86 25.08
N PHE A 180 -3.50 -31.29 25.76
CA PHE A 180 -3.40 -32.36 26.76
C PHE A 180 -3.02 -33.74 26.18
N SER A 181 -3.26 -33.96 24.89
CA SER A 181 -2.98 -35.25 24.24
C SER A 181 -1.62 -35.28 23.52
N HIS A 182 -1.10 -34.14 23.06
CA HIS A 182 0.12 -34.06 22.25
C HIS A 182 1.41 -33.76 23.05
N LEU A 183 1.32 -33.32 24.32
CA LEU A 183 2.48 -33.07 25.19
C LEU A 183 3.34 -34.32 25.52
N ARG A 184 2.98 -35.51 25.02
CA ARG A 184 3.83 -36.72 25.12
C ARG A 184 4.83 -36.90 23.97
N GLN A 185 4.80 -36.08 22.92
CA GLN A 185 5.52 -36.41 21.68
C GLN A 185 6.64 -35.46 21.24
N PHE A 186 6.90 -34.37 21.98
CA PHE A 186 8.04 -33.49 21.70
C PHE A 186 9.06 -33.53 22.85
N ARG A 187 9.73 -34.69 22.98
CA ARG A 187 11.09 -34.75 23.52
C ARG A 187 12.03 -34.68 22.32
N VAL A 188 12.80 -33.59 22.21
CA VAL A 188 14.08 -33.61 21.50
C VAL A 188 15.14 -34.09 22.47
#